data_AF-A0AB36BH54-F1
#
_entry.id   AF-A0AB36BH54-F1
#
_cell.length_a   1.000
_cell.length_b   1.000
_cell.length_c   1.000
_cell.angle_alpha   90.00
_cell.angle_beta   90.00
_cell.angle_gamma   90.00
#
_symmetry.space_group_name_H-M   'P 1'
#
loop_
_entity.id
_entity.type
_entity.pdbx_description
1 polymer ?
#
loop_
_entity_poly.entity_id
_entity_poly.type
_entity_poly.pdbx_seq_one_letter_code
_entity_poly.pdbx_strand_id
1 'polypeptide(L)'
;MTVAEKESMVLTIQQWRGLKRMTRVGLARKSGVTEKTIYNYENSQKHVQNASYQTLKKIADALQIKVDNIFLGNDSEKPKF
;
A
#
# COMPACT_ATOMS: atom_id res chain seq x y z
N MET A 1 11.87 -9.56 -12.41
CA MET A 1 10.47 -9.15 -12.62
C MET A 1 10.45 -8.13 -13.73
N THR A 2 9.67 -8.40 -14.76
CA THR A 2 9.47 -7.50 -15.89
C THR A 2 8.55 -6.34 -15.48
N VAL A 3 8.57 -5.24 -16.25
CA VAL A 3 7.76 -4.03 -15.93
C VAL A 3 6.26 -4.35 -15.98
N ALA A 4 5.84 -5.27 -16.86
CA ALA A 4 4.45 -5.64 -17.08
C ALA A 4 3.81 -6.39 -15.89
N GLU A 5 4.54 -7.30 -15.25
CA GLU A 5 4.02 -8.08 -14.09
C GLU A 5 3.73 -7.20 -12.87
N LYS A 6 4.39 -6.04 -12.79
CA LYS A 6 4.27 -5.12 -11.66
C LYS A 6 3.00 -4.29 -11.71
N GLU A 7 2.43 -4.09 -12.90
CA GLU A 7 1.24 -3.25 -13.09
C GLU A 7 -0.05 -3.95 -12.62
N SER A 8 -0.12 -5.28 -12.70
CA SER A 8 -1.30 -6.08 -12.31
C SER A 8 -1.24 -6.63 -10.89
N MET A 9 -0.13 -6.44 -10.17
CA MET A 9 0.02 -6.96 -8.82
C MET A 9 -0.70 -6.09 -7.79
N VAL A 10 -1.48 -6.76 -6.93
CA VAL A 10 -2.12 -6.18 -5.75
C VAL A 10 -1.50 -6.83 -4.52
N LEU A 11 -0.76 -6.05 -3.73
CA LEU A 11 0.01 -6.53 -2.58
C LEU A 11 -0.21 -5.63 -1.35
N THR A 12 0.08 -6.16 -0.18
CA THR A 12 0.04 -5.36 1.06
C THR A 12 1.18 -4.32 1.08
N ILE A 13 1.02 -3.28 1.90
CA ILE A 13 2.05 -2.25 2.10
C ILE A 13 3.36 -2.88 2.58
N GLN A 14 3.32 -3.89 3.44
CA GLN A 14 4.50 -4.61 3.91
C GLN A 14 5.24 -5.31 2.78
N GLN A 15 4.51 -6.01 1.90
CA GLN A 15 5.09 -6.71 0.76
C GLN A 15 5.76 -5.74 -0.22
N TRP A 16 5.07 -4.66 -0.59
CA TRP A 16 5.65 -3.61 -1.43
C TRP A 16 6.89 -2.98 -0.80
N ARG A 17 6.84 -2.69 0.50
CA ARG A 17 7.97 -2.15 1.24
C ARG A 17 9.17 -3.12 1.21
N GLY A 18 8.92 -4.42 1.38
CA GLY A 18 9.94 -5.48 1.29
C GLY A 18 10.59 -5.54 -0.09
N LEU A 19 9.79 -5.50 -1.16
CA LEU A 19 10.28 -5.47 -2.55
C LEU A 19 11.17 -4.24 -2.83
N LYS A 20 10.90 -3.13 -2.15
CA LYS A 20 11.67 -1.88 -2.25
C LYS A 20 12.81 -1.77 -1.23
N ARG A 21 13.04 -2.80 -0.40
CA ARG A 21 14.04 -2.83 0.68
C ARG A 21 13.95 -1.63 1.63
N MET A 22 12.72 -1.16 1.89
CA MET A 22 12.48 -0.01 2.76
C MET A 22 12.22 -0.45 4.20
N THR A 23 12.66 0.33 5.18
CA THR A 23 12.22 0.19 6.58
C THR A 23 10.90 0.93 6.79
N ARG A 24 10.19 0.67 7.90
CA ARG A 24 8.95 1.41 8.24
C ARG A 24 9.23 2.91 8.39
N VAL A 25 10.30 3.25 9.11
CA VAL A 25 10.82 4.63 9.23
C VAL A 25 11.12 5.24 7.86
N GLY A 26 11.78 4.50 6.97
CA GLY A 26 12.13 4.98 5.63
C GLY A 26 10.89 5.29 4.78
N LEU A 27 9.89 4.40 4.80
CA LEU A 27 8.63 4.61 4.09
C LEU A 27 7.85 5.79 4.69
N ALA A 28 7.79 5.89 6.03
CA ALA A 28 7.15 6.99 6.74
C ALA A 28 7.75 8.34 6.35
N ARG A 29 9.08 8.46 6.39
CA ARG A 29 9.81 9.67 5.99
C ARG A 29 9.54 10.05 4.54
N LYS A 30 9.50 9.08 3.63
CA LYS A 30 9.30 9.34 2.19
C LYS A 30 7.85 9.70 1.84
N SER A 31 6.88 9.13 2.54
CA SER A 31 5.44 9.41 2.33
C SER A 31 4.92 10.59 3.17
N GLY A 32 5.69 11.06 4.15
CA GLY A 32 5.27 12.13 5.06
C GLY A 32 4.17 11.70 6.04
N VAL A 33 4.07 10.40 6.32
CA VAL A 33 3.20 9.85 7.39
C VAL A 33 4.04 9.41 8.58
N THR A 34 3.41 9.09 9.70
CA THR A 34 4.14 8.59 10.88
C THR A 34 4.52 7.12 10.72
N GLU A 35 5.59 6.69 11.39
CA GLU A 35 5.95 5.26 11.44
C GLU A 35 4.81 4.42 12.02
N LYS A 36 4.11 4.94 13.04
CA LYS A 36 2.93 4.30 13.63
C LYS A 36 1.82 4.05 12.61
N THR A 37 1.60 4.99 11.67
CA THR A 37 0.65 4.82 10.57
C THR A 37 1.06 3.62 9.69
N ILE A 38 2.33 3.52 9.31
CA ILE A 38 2.84 2.39 8.53
C ILE A 38 2.68 1.08 9.33
N TYR A 39 3.07 1.07 10.60
CA TYR A 39 2.90 -0.09 11.48
C TYR A 39 1.44 -0.57 11.55
N ASN A 40 0.50 0.35 11.77
CA ASN A 40 -0.93 0.02 11.84
C ASN A 40 -1.43 -0.61 10.52
N TYR A 41 -1.00 -0.07 9.38
CA TYR A 41 -1.37 -0.58 8.06
C TYR A 41 -0.76 -1.95 7.76
N GLU A 42 0.45 -2.23 8.23
CA GLU A 42 1.07 -3.55 8.10
C GLU A 42 0.48 -4.57 9.07
N ASN A 43 0.00 -4.13 10.23
CA ASN A 43 -0.49 -5.01 11.29
C ASN A 43 -1.97 -5.36 11.15
N SER A 44 -2.80 -4.47 10.60
CA SER A 44 -4.23 -4.76 10.40
C SER A 44 -4.78 -4.13 9.14
N GLN A 45 -5.37 -5.00 8.31
CA GLN A 45 -6.02 -4.60 7.06
C GLN A 45 -7.20 -3.64 7.29
N LYS A 46 -7.87 -3.70 8.44
CA LYS A 46 -8.93 -2.76 8.82
C LYS A 46 -8.43 -1.31 8.84
N HIS A 47 -7.17 -1.07 9.19
CA HIS A 47 -6.62 0.29 9.17
C HIS A 47 -6.39 0.80 7.74
N VAL A 48 -6.05 -0.09 6.81
CA VAL A 48 -5.88 0.24 5.39
C VAL A 48 -7.24 0.55 4.76
N GLN A 49 -8.27 -0.24 5.08
CA GLN A 49 -9.65 -0.02 4.61
C GLN A 49 -10.24 1.32 5.05
N ASN A 50 -9.95 1.72 6.29
CA ASN A 50 -10.43 2.97 6.87
C ASN A 50 -9.49 4.16 6.59
N ALA A 51 -8.40 3.95 5.85
CA ALA A 51 -7.46 5.02 5.51
C ALA A 51 -8.09 5.97 4.49
N SER A 52 -7.81 7.27 4.63
CA SER A 52 -8.18 8.23 3.59
C SER A 52 -7.39 7.95 2.32
N TYR A 53 -8.04 8.13 1.16
CA TYR A 53 -7.39 7.98 -0.14
C TYR A 53 -6.11 8.82 -0.24
N GLN A 54 -6.11 10.05 0.30
CA GLN A 54 -4.93 10.90 0.32
C GLN A 54 -3.74 10.28 1.06
N THR A 55 -3.99 9.57 2.15
CA THR A 55 -2.93 8.87 2.91
C THR A 55 -2.41 7.67 2.13
N LEU A 56 -3.31 6.87 1.54
CA LEU A 56 -2.93 5.76 0.68
C LEU A 56 -2.13 6.24 -0.53
N LYS A 57 -2.51 7.36 -1.13
CA LYS A 57 -1.81 7.95 -2.27
C LYS A 57 -0.40 8.41 -1.91
N LYS A 58 -0.20 9.07 -0.76
CA LYS A 58 1.15 9.43 -0.27
C LYS A 58 2.05 8.20 -0.12
N ILE A 59 1.52 7.10 0.40
CA ILE A 59 2.26 5.84 0.58
C ILE A 59 2.55 5.18 -0.79
N ALA A 60 1.56 5.13 -1.68
CA ALA A 60 1.70 4.61 -3.04
C ALA A 60 2.77 5.39 -3.84
N ASP A 61 2.71 6.72 -3.80
CA ASP A 61 3.67 7.61 -4.45
C ASP A 61 5.09 7.37 -3.90
N ALA A 62 5.24 7.19 -2.58
CA ALA A 62 6.53 6.86 -1.96
C ALA A 62 7.07 5.48 -2.40
N LEU A 63 6.20 4.51 -2.59
CA LEU A 63 6.51 3.17 -3.09
C LEU A 63 6.66 3.12 -4.62
N GLN A 64 6.29 4.20 -5.33
CA GLN A 64 6.23 4.30 -6.79
C GLN A 64 5.31 3.22 -7.39
N ILE A 65 4.10 3.14 -6.87
CA ILE A 65 3.01 2.27 -7.33
C ILE A 65 1.71 3.08 -7.41
N LYS A 66 0.66 2.53 -8.02
CA LYS A 66 -0.69 3.12 -7.95
C LYS A 66 -1.38 2.70 -6.65
N VAL A 67 -2.38 3.47 -6.21
CA VAL A 67 -3.20 3.09 -5.04
C VAL A 67 -3.89 1.75 -5.27
N ASP A 68 -4.32 1.45 -6.50
CA ASP A 68 -4.96 0.19 -6.88
C ASP A 68 -4.05 -1.03 -6.73
N ASN A 69 -2.73 -0.83 -6.69
CA ASN A 69 -1.77 -1.90 -6.41
C ASN A 69 -1.67 -2.23 -4.91
N ILE A 70 -2.31 -1.44 -4.04
CA ILE A 70 -2.38 -1.70 -2.60
C ILE A 70 -3.57 -2.61 -2.34
N PHE A 71 -3.32 -3.75 -1.72
CA PHE A 71 -4.38 -4.63 -1.24
C PHE A 71 -5.19 -3.92 -0.16
N LEU A 72 -6.47 -3.66 -0.44
CA LEU A 72 -7.41 -3.02 0.50
C LEU A 72 -8.22 -4.05 1.29
N GLY A 73 -8.10 -5.35 1.04
CA GLY A 73 -8.74 -6.38 1.89
C GLY A 73 -10.24 -6.55 1.67
N ASN A 74 -10.79 -5.96 0.60
CA ASN A 74 -12.08 -6.33 0.09
C ASN A 74 -11.85 -7.13 -1.19
N ASP A 75 -12.22 -8.39 -1.15
CA ASP A 75 -12.66 -9.25 -2.25
C ASP A 75 -13.95 -8.70 -2.89
N SER A 76 -14.01 -7.38 -3.12
CA SER A 76 -15.10 -6.75 -3.86
C SER A 76 -14.99 -7.09 -5.34
N GLU A 77 -15.25 -8.36 -5.69
CA GLU A 77 -16.06 -8.66 -6.85
C GLU A 77 -17.40 -7.93 -6.65
N LYS A 78 -17.48 -6.70 -7.19
CA LYS A 78 -18.77 -6.08 -7.38
C LYS A 78 -19.52 -6.92 -8.43
N PRO A 79 -20.78 -7.35 -8.19
CA PRO A 79 -21.51 -8.18 -9.14
C PRO A 79 -21.53 -7.50 -10.50
N LYS A 80 -21.22 -8.27 -11.56
CA LYS A 80 -21.55 -7.85 -12.93
C LYS A 80 -23.08 -7.77 -12.99
N PHE A 81 -23.60 -6.55 -13.12
CA PHE A 81 -24.98 -6.32 -13.52
C PHE A 81 -25.15 -6.66 -15.00
#